data_AF-A0A1A9GDH3-F1
#
_entry.id   AF-A0A1A9GDH3-F1
#
_cell.length_a   1.000
_cell.length_b   1.000
_cell.length_c   1.000
_cell.angle_alpha   90.00
_cell.angle_beta   90.00
_cell.angle_gamma   90.00
#
_symmetry.space_group_name_H-M   'P 1'
#
loop_
_entity.id
_entity.type
_entity.pdbx_description
1 polymer ?
#
loop_
_entity_poly.entity_id
_entity_poly.type
_entity_poly.pdbx_seq_one_letter_code
_entity_poly.pdbx_strand_id
1 'polypeptide(L)' 'MIEPETRRFLLLPRVEACSSIVDAVEAVTGKPTAASNPALAWDAFRKAGHNSPLPRAGRLWAA' A
#
# COMPACT_ATOMS: atom_id res chain seq x y z
N MET A 1 4.42 11.93 -11.13
CA MET A 1 3.77 13.24 -11.00
C MET A 1 3.10 13.24 -9.63
N ILE A 2 3.62 14.06 -8.70
CA ILE A 2 3.09 14.16 -7.32
C ILE A 2 2.16 15.36 -7.34
N GLU A 3 0.85 15.11 -7.30
CA GLU A 3 -0.15 16.18 -7.17
C GLU A 3 -0.32 16.52 -5.67
N PRO A 4 -0.27 17.81 -5.29
CA PRO A 4 -0.29 18.23 -3.89
C PRO A 4 -1.64 17.95 -3.19
N GLU A 5 -2.73 17.84 -3.95
CA GLU A 5 -4.10 17.60 -3.46
C GLU A 5 -4.36 16.15 -3.03
N THR A 6 -3.51 15.19 -3.41
CA THR A 6 -3.87 13.78 -3.31
C THR A 6 -3.87 13.31 -1.85
N ARG A 7 -5.06 12.89 -1.37
CA ARG A 7 -5.26 12.34 -0.02
C ARG A 7 -4.66 10.93 0.16
N ARG A 8 -4.29 10.26 -0.94
CA ARG A 8 -3.74 8.89 -0.97
C ARG A 8 -2.79 8.74 -2.16
N PHE A 9 -1.61 8.16 -1.98
CA PHE A 9 -0.69 7.91 -3.09
C PHE A 9 -0.92 6.53 -3.71
N LEU A 10 -1.08 6.49 -5.03
CA LEU A 10 -1.09 5.26 -5.82
C LEU A 10 0.22 5.16 -6.59
N LEU A 11 1.04 4.16 -6.28
CA LEU A 11 2.23 3.84 -7.06
C LEU A 11 1.83 2.97 -8.25
N LEU A 12 1.96 3.49 -9.47
CA LEU A 12 1.77 2.73 -10.72
C LEU A 12 3.05 1.90 -10.99
N PRO A 13 2.95 0.59 -11.25
CA PRO A 13 4.12 -0.26 -11.27
C PRO A 13 4.84 -0.19 -12.63
N ARG A 14 6.14 0.10 -12.60
CA ARG A 14 7.09 -0.45 -13.57
C ARG A 14 8.07 -1.34 -12.79
N VAL A 15 7.74 -2.63 -12.69
CA VAL A 15 8.62 -3.78 -12.33
C VAL A 15 9.58 -3.61 -11.15
N GLU A 16 9.29 -2.75 -10.17
CA GLU A 16 10.00 -2.78 -8.88
C GLU A 16 9.04 -3.16 -7.78
N ALA A 17 9.52 -3.99 -6.84
CA ALA A 17 8.76 -4.50 -5.72
C ALA A 17 8.36 -3.36 -4.77
N CYS A 18 7.38 -2.55 -5.16
CA CYS A 18 6.96 -1.37 -4.40
C CYS A 18 6.47 -1.71 -2.99
N SER A 19 6.15 -2.99 -2.70
CA SER A 19 5.80 -3.45 -1.35
C SER A 19 6.90 -3.17 -0.33
N SER A 20 8.18 -3.22 -0.71
CA SER A 20 9.29 -2.99 0.23
C SER A 20 9.50 -1.52 0.62
N ILE A 21 8.97 -0.59 -0.18
CA ILE A 21 9.14 0.86 0.05
C ILE A 21 7.90 1.54 0.64
N VAL A 22 6.77 0.83 0.75
CA VAL A 22 5.51 1.43 1.25
C VAL A 22 5.72 2.09 2.61
N ASP A 23 6.31 1.37 3.57
CA ASP A 23 6.55 1.90 4.92
C ASP A 23 7.44 3.17 4.88
N ALA A 24 8.45 3.19 4.01
CA ALA A 24 9.36 4.33 3.87
C ALA A 24 8.63 5.54 3.24
N VAL A 25 7.77 5.31 2.24
CA VAL A 25 6.97 6.37 1.62
C VAL A 25 5.92 6.90 2.59
N GLU A 26 5.25 6.05 3.37
CA GLU A 26 4.31 6.48 4.40
C GLU A 26 5.03 7.26 5.51
N ALA A 27 6.25 6.87 5.89
CA ALA A 27 7.05 7.58 6.88
C ALA A 27 7.45 8.99 6.38
N VAL A 28 7.86 9.13 5.11
CA VAL A 28 8.24 10.42 4.53
C VAL A 28 7.03 11.32 4.27
N THR A 29 5.92 10.75 3.82
CA THR A 29 4.75 11.54 3.38
C THR A 29 3.70 11.75 4.46
N GLY A 30 3.70 10.94 5.52
CA GLY A 30 2.64 10.88 6.54
C GLY A 30 1.30 10.37 6.01
N LYS A 31 1.19 10.08 4.71
CA LYS A 31 -0.04 9.74 4.00
C LYS A 31 -0.11 8.24 3.75
N PRO A 32 -1.30 7.62 3.85
CA PRO A 32 -1.49 6.23 3.44
C PRO A 32 -1.07 6.01 1.99
N THR A 33 -0.26 4.99 1.76
CA THR A 33 0.29 4.64 0.45
C THR A 33 -0.01 3.18 0.16
N ALA A 34 -0.48 2.92 -1.06
CA ALA A 34 -0.64 1.56 -1.56
C ALA A 34 -0.12 1.48 -2.99
N ALA A 35 0.60 0.40 -3.28
CA ALA A 35 0.90 0.02 -4.65
C ALA A 35 -0.22 -0.90 -5.19
N SER A 36 -0.42 -0.91 -6.50
CA SER A 36 -1.51 -1.66 -7.14
C SER A 36 -1.50 -3.16 -6.79
N ASN A 37 -0.34 -3.81 -6.81
CA ASN A 37 -0.24 -5.25 -6.56
C ASN A 37 -0.51 -5.62 -5.09
N PRO A 38 0.07 -4.92 -4.08
CA PRO A 38 -0.34 -5.09 -2.69
C PRO A 38 -1.82 -4.79 -2.43
N ALA A 39 -2.42 -3.83 -3.13
CA ALA A 39 -3.85 -3.54 -2.98
C ALA A 39 -4.74 -4.67 -3.52
N LEU A 40 -4.37 -5.26 -4.66
CA LEU A 40 -5.06 -6.42 -5.21
C LEU A 40 -4.91 -7.65 -4.28
N ALA A 41 -3.71 -7.88 -3.76
CA ALA A 41 -3.47 -8.95 -2.79
C ALA A 41 -4.30 -8.75 -1.51
N TRP A 42 -4.42 -7.51 -1.02
CA TRP A 42 -5.24 -7.19 0.16
C TRP A 42 -6.71 -7.56 -0.07
N ASP A 43 -7.28 -7.14 -1.20
CA ASP A 43 -8.67 -7.45 -1.56
C ASP A 43 -8.92 -8.96 -1.68
N ALA A 44 -7.99 -9.69 -2.31
CA ALA A 44 -8.07 -11.14 -2.43
C ALA A 44 -8.04 -11.85 -1.07
N PHE A 45 -7.17 -11.44 -0.15
CA PHE A 45 -7.08 -12.01 1.20
C PHE A 45 -8.37 -11.79 2.00
N ARG A 46 -8.94 -10.57 1.93
CA ARG A 46 -10.20 -10.24 2.62
C ARG A 46 -11.37 -11.05 2.07
N LYS A 47 -11.45 -11.21 0.74
CA LYS A 47 -12.47 -12.06 0.10
C LYS A 47 -12.31 -13.54 0.46
N ALA A 48 -11.09 -14.01 0.69
CA ALA A 48 -10.81 -15.35 1.19
C ALA A 48 -11.08 -15.53 2.70
N GLY A 49 -11.52 -14.49 3.41
CA GLY A 49 -11.78 -14.52 4.85
C GLY A 49 -10.55 -14.35 5.73
N HIS A 50 -9.37 -14.09 5.14
CA HIS A 50 -8.15 -13.81 5.88
C HIS A 50 -8.11 -12.32 6.28
N ASN A 51 -8.36 -12.06 7.56
CA ASN A 51 -8.40 -10.70 8.11
C ASN A 51 -7.17 -10.34 8.96
N SER A 52 -6.27 -11.29 9.19
CA SER A 52 -5.06 -11.07 9.99
C SER A 52 -4.20 -9.95 9.40
N PRO A 53 -3.67 -9.04 10.23
CA PRO A 53 -2.81 -7.98 9.75
C PRO A 53 -1.50 -8.53 9.22
N LEU A 54 -0.94 -7.90 8.18
CA LEU A 54 0.36 -8.25 7.60
C LEU A 54 1.42 -7.24 8.04
N PRO A 55 2.41 -7.63 8.87
CA PRO A 55 3.48 -6.72 9.29
C PRO A 55 4.27 -6.19 8.10
N ARG A 56 4.71 -4.93 8.17
CA ARG A 56 5.61 -4.29 7.19
C ARG A 56 5.04 -4.19 5.75
N ALA A 57 3.71 -4.16 5.63
CA ALA A 57 3.01 -4.04 4.36
C ALA A 57 2.22 -2.71 4.25
N GLY A 58 2.60 -1.69 5.03
CA GLY A 58 1.89 -0.42 5.11
C GLY A 58 0.55 -0.46 5.84
N ARG A 59 -0.05 0.72 6.02
CA ARG A 59 -1.31 0.90 6.76
C ARG A 59 -2.51 0.17 6.14
N LEU A 60 -2.48 -0.16 4.85
CA LEU A 60 -3.57 -0.91 4.20
C LEU A 60 -3.77 -2.29 4.83
N TRP A 61 -2.69 -2.95 5.25
CA TRP A 61 -2.69 -4.29 5.82
C TRP A 61 -2.74 -4.33 7.34
N ALA A 62 -2.80 -3.18 8.00
CA ALA A 62 -2.77 -3.06 9.45
C ALA A 62 -4.17 -3.10 10.11
N ALA A 63 -5.25 -3.08 9.31
CA ALA A 63 -6.66 -3.02 9.75
C ALA A 63 -7.40 -4.33 9.50
#